data_AF-A0A093EZI9-F1
#
_entry.id   AF-A0A093EZI9-F1
#
_cell.length_a   1.000
_cell.length_b   1.000
_cell.length_c   1.000
_cell.angle_alpha   90.00
_cell.angle_beta   90.00
_cell.angle_gamma   90.00
#
_symmetry.space_group_name_H-M   'P 1'
#
loop_
_entity.id
_entity.type
_entity.pdbx_description
1 polymer ?
#
loop_
_entity_poly.entity_id
_entity_poly.type
_entity_poly.pdbx_seq_one_letter_code
_entity_poly.pdbx_strand_id
1 'polypeptide(L)'
;AVAEVKLRDDQYTLDHMRAFGMYNYLHLDSWYQDNVYYIDQFGRVMNLSVTLDTALQKPREVFRLPTDLTAYDNRLCASVHFSSSTWVTLSDGTGRLYLIKSGKRGSSASEKWEIVFNEELGSPFIITHSVSFVKSDMHSVAVLLLRVEKDELDTKGSGFHITLEWVTVAEISKEGDRRYEVFKRRVLQGKSVPHYAAIEPSGDGLMIVSYKPFKFIQDEDDKLEENDNTEATNEKKDPLYYWQQTEDDVTITVHIPQDITKDDIKVRFSPDNICVTLKDQPPLMEGKLYSSVDHESCTWIIRDNKSLEVSLIKKNEGPRWPELIIGDTRGEFIMDPSQCSEINESLMHLTSEVMNPDPEKETPPCNAQELEECDAFLEDSASLCRFDGDTLKVTHVINLGSNQYLFSVVVDPREMPCFCLRHDVDALLWQPHSDQPENMWEHIATFNALGYVQASKQDKKFMACAPDYSYAALCECLRRVFIYRQPTPLSTVLYNRKEGRQVGQVAKQLVATLEANDPILGFQATTERLFVLTTKTLFLIKVNSGN
;
A
#
# COMPACT_ATOMS: atom_id res chain seq x y z
N ALA A 1 17.29 25.98 11.99
CA ALA A 1 16.82 25.44 10.70
C ALA A 1 16.64 23.94 10.86
N VAL A 2 15.60 23.39 10.24
CA VAL A 2 15.28 21.95 10.24
C VAL A 2 16.37 21.17 9.50
N ALA A 3 16.68 19.95 9.93
CA ALA A 3 17.55 19.03 9.20
C ALA A 3 16.83 18.43 7.98
N GLU A 4 16.50 19.27 7.00
CA GLU A 4 15.92 18.80 5.74
C GLU A 4 16.96 17.99 4.95
N VAL A 5 16.59 16.78 4.54
CA VAL A 5 17.37 15.94 3.63
C VAL A 5 16.71 16.00 2.27
N LYS A 6 17.45 16.45 1.26
CA LYS A 6 16.98 16.49 -0.12
C LYS A 6 17.26 15.16 -0.81
N LEU A 7 16.31 14.71 -1.61
CA LEU A 7 16.51 13.56 -2.48
C LEU A 7 17.62 13.86 -3.50
N ARG A 8 18.42 12.84 -3.78
CA ARG A 8 19.50 12.87 -4.77
C ARG A 8 18.99 12.47 -6.14
N ASP A 9 19.75 12.76 -7.18
CA ASP A 9 19.36 12.48 -8.57
C ASP A 9 19.17 10.97 -8.83
N ASP A 10 19.90 10.12 -8.10
CA ASP A 10 19.76 8.65 -8.12
C ASP A 10 18.60 8.12 -7.27
N GLN A 11 17.91 8.99 -6.51
CA GLN A 11 16.81 8.68 -5.60
C GLN A 11 15.51 9.35 -6.03
N TYR A 12 15.29 9.51 -7.33
CA TYR A 12 14.13 10.20 -7.89
C TYR A 12 13.08 9.24 -8.44
N THR A 13 12.68 8.24 -7.66
CA THR A 13 11.54 7.36 -7.99
C THR A 13 10.28 7.77 -7.22
N LEU A 14 9.11 7.32 -7.70
CA LEU A 14 7.83 7.57 -7.02
C LEU A 14 7.86 7.13 -5.55
N ASP A 15 8.50 5.99 -5.27
CA ASP A 15 8.65 5.46 -3.91
C ASP A 15 9.52 6.34 -3.02
N HIS A 16 10.67 6.83 -3.52
CA HIS A 16 11.50 7.78 -2.76
C HIS A 16 10.77 9.09 -2.47
N MET A 17 10.03 9.60 -3.46
CA MET A 17 9.21 10.80 -3.27
C MET A 17 8.13 10.60 -2.21
N ARG A 18 7.47 9.43 -2.19
CA ARG A 18 6.47 9.08 -1.17
C ARG A 18 7.07 8.86 0.22
N ALA A 19 8.18 8.13 0.32
CA ALA A 19 8.82 7.82 1.59
C ALA A 19 9.54 9.01 2.23
N PHE A 20 10.28 9.79 1.43
CA PHE A 20 11.22 10.80 1.92
C PHE A 20 10.94 12.21 1.39
N GLY A 21 10.45 12.36 0.16
CA GLY A 21 10.16 13.67 -0.44
C GLY A 21 9.00 14.40 0.25
N MET A 22 7.97 13.66 0.66
CA MET A 22 6.80 14.16 1.39
C MET A 22 6.88 13.91 2.91
N TYR A 23 8.09 13.70 3.44
CA TYR A 23 8.30 13.45 4.86
C TYR A 23 7.85 14.64 5.73
N ASN A 24 7.14 14.35 6.81
CA ASN A 24 6.70 15.36 7.78
C ASN A 24 7.77 15.53 8.87
N TYR A 25 8.53 16.63 8.79
CA TYR A 25 9.60 16.94 9.74
C TYR A 25 9.11 17.47 11.09
N LEU A 26 7.80 17.63 11.27
CA LEU A 26 7.19 18.07 12.51
C LEU A 26 6.48 16.89 13.18
N HIS A 27 6.90 16.55 14.39
CA HIS A 27 6.35 15.45 15.18
C HIS A 27 5.49 16.00 16.31
N LEU A 28 4.20 15.66 16.31
CA LEU A 28 3.30 15.94 17.43
C LEU A 28 3.43 14.83 18.47
N ASP A 29 3.46 15.20 19.75
CA ASP A 29 3.31 14.23 20.83
C ASP A 29 1.83 14.04 21.12
N SER A 30 1.24 12.96 20.59
CA SER A 30 -0.20 12.66 20.72
C SER A 30 -0.66 12.51 22.18
N TRP A 31 0.27 12.23 23.11
CA TRP A 31 -0.02 12.20 24.55
C TRP A 31 -0.06 13.59 25.19
N TYR A 32 0.56 14.58 24.56
CA TYR A 32 0.72 15.95 25.04
C TYR A 32 0.59 16.95 23.88
N GLN A 33 -0.64 17.15 23.38
CA GLN A 33 -0.96 17.87 22.14
C GLN A 33 -0.43 19.33 22.07
N ASP A 34 -0.06 19.93 23.19
CA ASP A 34 0.59 21.25 23.24
C ASP A 34 2.08 21.23 22.85
N ASN A 35 2.66 20.06 22.59
CA ASN A 35 4.09 19.89 22.38
C ASN A 35 4.38 19.31 21.00
N VAL A 36 5.16 20.06 20.22
CA VAL A 36 5.66 19.63 18.92
C VAL A 36 7.19 19.59 18.92
N TYR A 37 7.73 18.70 18.11
CA TYR A 37 9.15 18.39 18.05
C TYR A 37 9.64 18.40 16.62
N TYR A 38 10.86 18.84 16.41
CA TYR A 38 11.55 18.75 15.13
C TYR A 38 13.04 18.51 15.37
N ILE A 39 13.73 17.98 14.37
CA ILE A 39 15.18 17.78 14.42
C ILE A 39 15.85 18.88 13.63
N ASP A 40 16.81 19.56 14.26
CA ASP A 40 17.56 20.61 13.61
C ASP A 40 18.81 20.09 12.88
N GLN A 41 19.40 20.94 12.03
CA GLN A 41 20.58 20.60 11.23
C GLN A 41 21.82 20.13 12.04
N PHE A 42 21.84 20.35 13.36
CA PHE A 42 22.92 19.92 14.25
C PHE A 42 22.59 18.61 14.97
N GLY A 43 21.54 17.90 14.56
CA GLY A 43 21.10 16.65 15.17
C GLY A 43 20.45 16.83 16.55
N ARG A 44 19.94 18.03 16.86
CA ARG A 44 19.27 18.31 18.13
C ARG A 44 17.77 18.12 17.97
N VAL A 45 17.17 17.37 18.89
CA VAL A 45 15.72 17.29 19.02
C VAL A 45 15.27 18.51 19.79
N MET A 46 14.52 19.37 19.10
CA MET A 46 14.02 20.62 19.62
C MET A 46 12.53 20.47 19.94
N ASN A 47 12.15 20.85 21.15
CA ASN A 47 10.75 20.92 21.60
C ASN A 47 10.25 22.37 21.55
N LEU A 48 9.01 22.53 21.09
CA LEU A 48 8.23 23.75 21.18
C LEU A 48 6.92 23.43 21.91
N SER A 49 6.73 24.09 23.05
CA SER A 49 5.53 23.96 23.88
C SER A 49 4.64 25.19 23.71
N VAL A 50 3.35 24.97 23.51
CA VAL A 50 2.34 26.02 23.55
C VAL A 50 1.98 26.31 25.00
N THR A 51 1.88 27.60 25.35
CA THR A 51 1.51 28.02 26.71
C THR A 51 0.10 28.56 26.78
N LEU A 52 -0.17 29.67 26.07
CA LEU A 52 -1.44 30.40 26.10
C LEU A 52 -1.88 30.67 24.67
N ASP A 53 -3.07 30.19 24.28
CA ASP A 53 -3.73 30.39 22.97
C ASP A 53 -2.87 30.11 21.73
N THR A 54 -1.94 31.01 21.42
CA THR A 54 -1.01 30.96 20.28
C THR A 54 0.45 31.26 20.65
N ALA A 55 0.75 31.44 21.93
CA ALA A 55 2.09 31.76 22.43
C ALA A 55 2.96 30.50 22.51
N LEU A 56 3.98 30.44 21.65
CA LEU A 56 5.02 29.42 21.66
C LEU A 56 6.16 29.81 22.61
N GLN A 57 6.61 28.87 23.42
CA GLN A 57 7.85 29.02 24.17
C GLN A 57 9.06 29.02 23.23
N LYS A 58 10.21 29.50 23.73
CA LYS A 58 11.47 29.37 22.99
C LYS A 58 11.80 27.89 22.76
N PRO A 59 12.32 27.51 21.58
CA PRO A 59 12.74 26.14 21.31
C PRO A 59 13.71 25.63 22.39
N ARG A 60 13.38 24.49 22.99
CA ARG A 60 14.19 23.83 24.02
C ARG A 60 14.83 22.56 23.46
N GLU A 61 16.14 22.43 23.63
CA GLU A 61 16.85 21.19 23.33
C GLU A 61 16.49 20.13 24.38
N VAL A 62 15.90 19.01 23.94
CA VAL A 62 15.55 17.88 24.82
C VAL A 62 16.51 16.71 24.69
N PHE A 63 17.12 16.57 23.51
CA PHE A 63 18.06 15.50 23.19
C PHE A 63 18.99 15.93 22.06
N ARG A 64 20.19 15.34 22.01
CA ARG A 64 21.16 15.56 20.93
C ARG A 64 21.69 14.22 20.47
N LEU A 65 21.68 14.01 19.16
CA LEU A 65 22.23 12.82 18.53
C LEU A 65 23.74 12.73 18.81
N PRO A 66 24.27 11.56 19.22
CA PRO A 66 25.69 11.41 19.55
C PRO A 66 26.62 11.47 18.33
N THR A 67 26.10 11.13 17.15
CA THR A 67 26.88 10.97 15.92
C THR A 67 27.00 12.28 15.15
N ASP A 68 28.17 12.57 14.59
CA ASP A 68 28.32 13.64 13.61
C ASP A 68 27.65 13.23 12.30
N LEU A 69 26.44 13.73 12.10
CA LEU A 69 25.59 13.40 10.95
C LEU A 69 26.16 13.90 9.61
N THR A 70 27.18 14.78 9.63
CA THR A 70 27.76 15.36 8.42
C THR A 70 28.70 14.43 7.66
N ALA A 71 29.11 13.30 8.28
CA ALA A 71 30.04 12.35 7.69
C ALA A 71 29.40 11.30 6.75
N TYR A 72 28.06 11.28 6.62
CA TYR A 72 27.32 10.24 5.90
C TYR A 72 26.58 10.81 4.68
N ASP A 73 27.11 10.56 3.48
CA ASP A 73 26.54 11.03 2.21
C ASP A 73 25.19 10.37 1.85
N ASN A 74 24.93 9.15 2.33
CA ASN A 74 23.72 8.37 2.03
C ASN A 74 22.63 8.47 3.12
N ARG A 75 22.70 9.45 4.03
CA ARG A 75 21.75 9.54 5.15
C ARG A 75 20.32 9.88 4.71
N LEU A 76 19.35 9.38 5.45
CA LEU A 76 17.94 9.77 5.37
C LEU A 76 17.61 10.85 6.41
N CYS A 77 16.39 11.38 6.36
CA CYS A 77 15.89 12.23 7.44
C CYS A 77 15.87 11.46 8.77
N ALA A 78 16.33 12.12 9.83
CA ALA A 78 16.15 11.59 11.18
C ALA A 78 14.66 11.58 11.52
N SER A 79 14.21 10.55 12.24
CA SER A 79 12.79 10.31 12.49
C SER A 79 12.52 10.01 13.96
N VAL A 80 11.39 10.51 14.48
CA VAL A 80 10.98 10.37 15.88
C VAL A 80 9.54 9.86 15.94
N HIS A 81 9.31 8.91 16.83
CA HIS A 81 7.96 8.42 17.15
C HIS A 81 7.79 8.25 18.66
N PHE A 82 6.63 8.65 19.18
CA PHE A 82 6.30 8.62 20.61
C PHE A 82 5.59 7.31 20.97
N SER A 83 6.35 6.27 21.30
CA SER A 83 5.82 4.92 21.56
C SER A 83 4.88 4.83 22.77
N SER A 84 4.97 5.77 23.71
CA SER A 84 4.01 5.97 24.80
C SER A 84 4.24 7.33 25.47
N SER A 85 3.49 7.65 26.52
CA SER A 85 3.66 8.88 27.33
C SER A 85 5.06 9.08 27.93
N THR A 86 5.89 8.02 28.02
CA THR A 86 7.25 8.10 28.61
C THR A 86 8.36 7.53 27.76
N TRP A 87 8.04 6.99 26.58
CA TRP A 87 8.99 6.32 25.68
C TRP A 87 9.00 6.98 24.31
N VAL A 88 10.20 7.08 23.74
CA VAL A 88 10.44 7.66 22.42
C VAL A 88 11.40 6.76 21.66
N THR A 89 11.10 6.49 20.40
CA THR A 89 12.00 5.81 19.46
C THR A 89 12.49 6.82 18.46
N LEU A 90 13.80 6.80 18.19
CA LEU A 90 14.45 7.77 17.33
C LEU A 90 15.40 7.05 16.37
N SER A 91 15.43 7.48 15.11
CA SER A 91 16.45 7.12 14.13
C SER A 91 17.25 8.35 13.76
N ASP A 92 18.58 8.22 13.68
CA ASP A 92 19.46 9.29 13.19
C ASP A 92 19.50 9.38 11.66
N GLY A 93 18.81 8.48 10.96
CA GLY A 93 18.80 8.43 9.50
C GLY A 93 20.06 7.84 8.90
N THR A 94 21.03 7.36 9.69
CA THR A 94 22.22 6.65 9.19
C THR A 94 22.11 5.14 9.33
N GLY A 95 21.03 4.63 9.93
CA GLY A 95 20.80 3.21 10.17
C GLY A 95 20.90 2.81 11.64
N ARG A 96 20.92 3.77 12.58
CA ARG A 96 20.95 3.48 14.02
C ARG A 96 19.61 3.78 14.68
N LEU A 97 19.12 2.81 15.45
CA LEU A 97 17.90 2.92 16.25
C LEU A 97 18.27 3.29 17.68
N TYR A 98 17.58 4.27 18.24
CA TYR A 98 17.69 4.67 19.64
C TYR A 98 16.34 4.47 20.32
N LEU A 99 16.37 3.78 21.46
CA LEU A 99 15.25 3.71 22.39
C LEU A 99 15.54 4.62 23.58
N ILE A 100 14.66 5.58 23.78
CA ILE A 100 14.85 6.68 24.72
C ILE A 100 13.74 6.65 25.76
N LYS A 101 14.13 6.67 27.03
CA LYS A 101 13.23 6.92 28.15
C LYS A 101 13.15 8.42 28.35
N SER A 102 12.04 9.02 27.93
CA SER A 102 11.83 10.47 28.03
C SER A 102 11.35 10.92 29.40
N GLY A 103 10.81 9.98 30.19
CA GLY A 103 10.07 10.31 31.40
C GLY A 103 8.76 11.05 31.08
N LYS A 104 8.15 11.71 32.08
CA LYS A 104 6.89 12.44 31.87
C LYS A 104 7.15 13.70 31.04
N ARG A 105 6.51 13.81 29.88
CA ARG A 105 6.64 14.96 28.97
C ARG A 105 5.56 16.02 29.27
N GLY A 106 5.68 17.21 28.69
CA GLY A 106 4.77 18.34 28.90
C GLY A 106 5.40 19.56 29.59
N SER A 107 4.59 20.55 29.93
CA SER A 107 5.04 21.91 30.31
C SER A 107 5.85 21.99 31.61
N SER A 108 5.86 20.92 32.42
CA SER A 108 6.65 20.80 33.66
C SER A 108 7.80 19.80 33.56
N ALA A 109 8.06 19.23 32.37
CA ALA A 109 9.06 18.18 32.18
C ALA A 109 10.49 18.76 32.24
N SER A 110 11.22 18.49 33.32
CA SER A 110 12.64 18.87 33.45
C SER A 110 13.60 17.73 33.12
N GLU A 111 13.08 16.53 32.85
CA GLU A 111 13.88 15.31 32.69
C GLU A 111 14.63 15.34 31.35
N LYS A 112 15.92 15.02 31.40
CA LYS A 112 16.71 14.78 30.19
C LYS A 112 16.36 13.41 29.65
N TRP A 113 16.26 13.31 28.34
CA TRP A 113 16.03 12.04 27.65
C TRP A 113 17.22 11.11 27.83
N GLU A 114 16.97 9.90 28.35
CA GLU A 114 17.99 8.90 28.62
C GLU A 114 17.95 7.80 27.54
N ILE A 115 19.11 7.49 26.97
CA ILE A 115 19.24 6.38 26.01
C ILE A 115 19.31 5.09 26.81
N VAL A 116 18.35 4.20 26.60
CA VAL A 116 18.36 2.87 27.24
C VAL A 116 18.79 1.75 26.28
N PHE A 117 18.65 1.98 24.98
CA PHE A 117 19.16 1.09 23.94
C PHE A 117 19.56 1.90 22.71
N ASN A 118 20.66 1.49 22.08
CA ASN A 118 21.07 2.00 20.79
C ASN A 118 21.81 0.90 20.03
N GLU A 119 21.43 0.66 18.78
CA GLU A 119 22.04 -0.36 17.93
C GLU A 119 21.98 0.06 16.45
N GLU A 120 23.02 -0.30 15.71
CA GLU A 120 23.12 -0.06 14.27
C GLU A 120 22.54 -1.26 13.52
N LEU A 121 21.45 -1.02 12.78
CA LEU A 121 20.66 -2.07 12.12
C LEU A 121 20.92 -2.12 10.62
N GLY A 122 22.10 -1.70 10.16
CA GLY A 122 22.50 -1.76 8.75
C GLY A 122 22.16 -0.49 7.96
N SER A 123 21.42 -0.62 6.85
CA SER A 123 21.15 0.49 5.93
C SER A 123 20.36 1.64 6.60
N PRO A 124 20.36 2.86 6.03
CA PRO A 124 19.51 3.95 6.49
C PRO A 124 18.01 3.61 6.49
N PHE A 125 17.27 4.02 7.51
CA PHE A 125 15.82 3.86 7.61
C PHE A 125 15.14 5.04 8.32
N ILE A 126 13.82 5.17 8.10
CA ILE A 126 12.94 6.01 8.90
C ILE A 126 12.02 5.15 9.76
N ILE A 127 11.62 5.67 10.92
CA ILE A 127 10.61 5.07 11.79
C ILE A 127 9.24 5.49 11.27
N THR A 128 8.40 4.52 10.91
CA THR A 128 7.02 4.77 10.48
C THR A 128 6.04 4.70 11.65
N HIS A 129 6.24 3.75 12.56
CA HIS A 129 5.39 3.58 13.75
C HIS A 129 6.17 2.89 14.87
N SER A 130 5.81 3.16 16.12
CA SER A 130 6.31 2.42 17.27
C SER A 130 5.32 2.39 18.42
N VAL A 131 5.32 1.32 19.19
CA VAL A 131 4.39 1.11 20.30
C VAL A 131 5.09 0.45 21.47
N SER A 132 4.77 0.89 22.68
CA SER A 132 5.28 0.32 23.92
C SER A 132 4.18 -0.46 24.63
N PHE A 133 4.50 -1.68 25.02
CA PHE A 133 3.58 -2.60 25.68
C PHE A 133 4.31 -3.46 26.71
N VAL A 134 3.55 -4.16 27.54
CA VAL A 134 4.08 -5.12 28.52
C VAL A 134 3.52 -6.49 28.15
N LYS A 135 4.40 -7.46 27.86
CA LYS A 135 4.04 -8.84 27.52
C LYS A 135 4.78 -9.77 28.47
N SER A 136 4.05 -10.65 29.16
CA SER A 136 4.61 -11.61 30.13
C SER A 136 5.48 -10.95 31.22
N ASP A 137 4.99 -9.84 31.81
CA ASP A 137 5.69 -9.01 32.79
C ASP A 137 7.02 -8.38 32.31
N MET A 138 7.32 -8.45 31.02
CA MET A 138 8.47 -7.80 30.40
C MET A 138 8.03 -6.58 29.59
N HIS A 139 8.66 -5.44 29.87
CA HIS A 139 8.44 -4.25 29.06
C HIS A 139 9.08 -4.43 27.68
N SER A 140 8.32 -4.13 26.63
CA SER A 140 8.75 -4.24 25.25
C SER A 140 8.34 -3.00 24.45
N VAL A 141 9.14 -2.70 23.43
CA VAL A 141 8.86 -1.64 22.46
C VAL A 141 9.05 -2.21 21.08
N ALA A 142 7.97 -2.21 20.30
CA ALA A 142 8.02 -2.58 18.89
C ALA A 142 8.16 -1.32 18.03
N VAL A 143 9.01 -1.41 17.02
CA VAL A 143 9.35 -0.32 16.11
C VAL A 143 9.28 -0.85 14.68
N LEU A 144 8.64 -0.09 13.80
CA LEU A 144 8.54 -0.38 12.38
C LEU A 144 9.46 0.57 11.63
N LEU A 145 10.42 -0.01 10.90
CA LEU A 145 11.44 0.71 10.15
C LEU A 145 11.16 0.55 8.65
N LEU A 146 11.17 1.65 7.91
CA LEU A 146 10.99 1.67 6.46
C LEU A 146 12.33 1.95 5.78
N ARG A 147 12.69 1.08 4.83
CA ARG A 147 13.85 1.20 3.95
C ARG A 147 13.40 1.17 2.49
N VAL A 148 14.09 1.94 1.65
CA VAL A 148 13.99 1.84 0.19
C VAL A 148 15.35 1.35 -0.29
N GLU A 149 15.38 0.15 -0.84
CA GLU A 149 16.62 -0.57 -1.17
C GLU A 149 16.66 -0.87 -2.66
N LYS A 150 17.86 -0.79 -3.24
CA LYS A 150 18.06 -1.01 -4.68
C LYS A 150 18.00 -2.51 -4.96
N ASP A 151 17.18 -2.89 -5.92
CA ASP A 151 17.06 -4.25 -6.43
C ASP A 151 17.76 -4.35 -7.78
N GLU A 152 18.95 -4.95 -7.82
CA GLU A 152 19.71 -5.10 -9.07
C GLU A 152 19.10 -6.16 -10.01
N LEU A 153 18.24 -7.04 -9.50
CA LEU A 153 17.58 -8.09 -10.27
C LEU A 153 16.28 -7.60 -10.93
N ASP A 154 15.70 -6.50 -10.45
CA ASP A 154 14.50 -5.90 -11.02
C ASP A 154 14.81 -5.10 -12.29
N THR A 155 14.80 -5.80 -13.42
CA THR A 155 15.01 -5.21 -14.75
C THR A 155 13.75 -4.61 -15.38
N LYS A 156 12.57 -4.84 -14.79
CA LYS A 156 11.27 -4.43 -15.35
C LYS A 156 10.54 -3.37 -14.54
N GLY A 157 10.84 -3.22 -13.25
CA GLY A 157 10.24 -2.24 -12.35
C GLY A 157 11.09 -1.00 -12.13
N SER A 158 10.96 -0.39 -10.95
CA SER A 158 11.69 0.82 -10.58
C SER A 158 13.16 0.55 -10.25
N GLY A 159 13.58 -0.72 -10.14
CA GLY A 159 14.91 -1.10 -9.65
C GLY A 159 15.07 -0.91 -8.14
N PHE A 160 13.94 -0.76 -7.41
CA PHE A 160 13.92 -0.63 -5.95
C PHE A 160 12.80 -1.49 -5.35
N HIS A 161 13.08 -2.05 -4.17
CA HIS A 161 12.07 -2.66 -3.32
C HIS A 161 11.98 -1.95 -1.97
N ILE A 162 10.88 -2.18 -1.28
CA ILE A 162 10.58 -1.61 0.02
C ILE A 162 10.73 -2.70 1.06
N THR A 163 11.46 -2.38 2.12
CA THR A 163 11.67 -3.27 3.24
C THR A 163 11.07 -2.63 4.49
N LEU A 164 10.11 -3.32 5.11
CA LEU A 164 9.53 -2.98 6.41
C LEU A 164 10.11 -3.93 7.45
N GLU A 165 10.97 -3.41 8.31
CA GLU A 165 11.58 -4.18 9.38
C GLU A 165 10.84 -3.92 10.70
N TRP A 166 10.22 -4.97 11.23
CA TRP A 166 9.53 -4.96 12.51
C TRP A 166 10.46 -5.48 13.61
N VAL A 167 11.04 -4.54 14.36
CA VAL A 167 11.98 -4.79 15.45
C VAL A 167 11.24 -4.70 16.78
N THR A 168 11.41 -5.70 17.64
CA THR A 168 10.89 -5.70 19.01
C THR A 168 12.07 -5.68 19.96
N VAL A 169 12.20 -4.60 20.74
CA VAL A 169 13.22 -4.44 21.78
C VAL A 169 12.56 -4.74 23.12
N ALA A 170 13.11 -5.66 23.91
CA ALA A 170 12.55 -6.06 25.19
C ALA A 170 13.54 -5.84 26.34
N GLU A 171 13.01 -5.55 27.52
CA GLU A 171 13.78 -5.49 28.77
C GLU A 171 14.21 -6.91 29.17
N ILE A 172 15.51 -7.14 29.29
CA ILE A 172 16.09 -8.38 29.76
C ILE A 172 16.76 -8.09 31.10
N SER A 173 16.36 -8.83 32.14
CA SER A 173 17.02 -8.79 33.45
C SER A 173 18.05 -9.91 33.55
N LYS A 174 19.34 -9.55 33.49
CA LYS A 174 20.45 -10.48 33.77
C LYS A 174 21.21 -9.96 34.99
N GLU A 175 21.31 -10.80 36.03
CA GLU A 175 22.16 -10.55 37.21
C GLU A 175 21.91 -9.21 37.93
N GLY A 176 20.68 -8.67 37.86
CA GLY A 176 20.30 -7.41 38.53
C GLY A 176 20.53 -6.14 37.71
N ASP A 177 21.13 -6.23 36.51
CA ASP A 177 21.19 -5.14 35.54
C ASP A 177 20.03 -5.24 34.54
N ARG A 178 19.37 -4.11 34.29
CA ARG A 178 18.22 -3.99 33.39
C ARG A 178 18.71 -3.42 32.07
N ARG A 179 18.75 -4.26 31.04
CA ARG A 179 19.18 -3.86 29.70
C ARG A 179 18.10 -4.13 28.69
N TYR A 180 18.04 -3.31 27.65
CA TYR A 180 17.17 -3.53 26.51
C TYR A 180 17.97 -4.16 25.39
N GLU A 181 17.46 -5.24 24.80
CA GLU A 181 18.07 -5.88 23.63
C GLU A 181 16.99 -6.20 22.60
N VAL A 182 17.41 -6.36 21.34
CA VAL A 182 16.50 -6.81 20.29
C VAL A 182 16.07 -8.25 20.57
N PHE A 183 14.77 -8.43 20.83
CA PHE A 183 14.14 -9.71 21.12
C PHE A 183 13.68 -10.42 19.84
N LYS A 184 13.08 -9.68 18.90
CA LYS A 184 12.54 -10.24 17.65
C LYS A 184 12.76 -9.26 16.50
N ARG A 185 13.19 -9.77 15.35
CA ARG A 185 13.27 -9.03 14.08
C ARG A 185 12.49 -9.80 13.04
N ARG A 186 11.62 -9.10 12.32
CA ARG A 186 10.83 -9.66 11.22
C ARG A 186 10.90 -8.69 10.05
N VAL A 187 11.11 -9.20 8.85
CA VAL A 187 11.31 -8.37 7.67
C VAL A 187 10.20 -8.66 6.68
N LEU A 188 9.50 -7.63 6.23
CA LEU A 188 8.53 -7.71 5.14
C LEU A 188 9.08 -6.97 3.93
N GLN A 189 8.94 -7.58 2.75
CA GLN A 189 9.32 -6.98 1.48
C GLN A 189 8.08 -6.67 0.65
N GLY A 190 8.09 -5.50 0.00
CA GLY A 190 7.04 -5.06 -0.89
C GLY A 190 7.60 -4.27 -2.07
N LYS A 191 6.79 -4.07 -3.11
CA LYS A 191 7.18 -3.35 -4.33
C LYS A 191 6.70 -1.89 -4.36
N SER A 192 6.06 -1.41 -3.31
CA SER A 192 5.52 -0.06 -3.21
C SER A 192 5.53 0.43 -1.77
N VAL A 193 5.82 1.71 -1.54
CA VAL A 193 5.77 2.30 -0.19
C VAL A 193 4.36 2.19 0.38
N PRO A 194 4.18 1.74 1.63
CA PRO A 194 2.86 1.64 2.24
C PRO A 194 2.26 3.04 2.46
N HIS A 195 0.97 3.18 2.21
CA HIS A 195 0.19 4.36 2.58
C HIS A 195 -0.03 4.46 4.09
N TYR A 196 -0.18 3.29 4.72
CA TYR A 196 -0.40 3.12 6.15
C TYR A 196 0.39 1.91 6.61
N ALA A 197 1.05 2.03 7.75
CA ALA A 197 1.67 0.90 8.41
C ALA A 197 1.69 1.15 9.91
N ALA A 198 1.03 0.30 10.69
CA ALA A 198 0.92 0.46 12.13
C ALA A 198 0.94 -0.89 12.86
N ILE A 199 1.57 -0.89 14.02
CA ILE A 199 1.70 -2.05 14.91
C ILE A 199 0.53 -2.01 15.89
N GLU A 200 -0.09 -3.16 16.15
CA GLU A 200 -1.15 -3.27 17.13
C GLU A 200 -0.68 -2.90 18.54
N PRO A 201 -1.56 -2.35 19.42
CA PRO A 201 -1.20 -1.95 20.77
C PRO A 201 -0.58 -3.06 21.63
N SER A 202 -0.96 -4.32 21.39
CA SER A 202 -0.38 -5.48 22.08
C SER A 202 0.99 -5.90 21.55
N GLY A 203 1.40 -5.41 20.37
CA GLY A 203 2.60 -5.85 19.66
C GLY A 203 2.46 -7.17 18.92
N ASP A 204 1.24 -7.70 18.80
CA ASP A 204 0.98 -9.02 18.22
C ASP A 204 0.65 -8.98 16.72
N GLY A 205 0.29 -7.84 16.17
CA GLY A 205 -0.05 -7.70 14.75
C GLY A 205 0.54 -6.45 14.10
N LEU A 206 0.60 -6.49 12.77
CA LEU A 206 1.03 -5.39 11.92
C LEU A 206 -0.01 -5.21 10.81
N MET A 207 -0.47 -3.98 10.62
CA MET A 207 -1.47 -3.65 9.61
C MET A 207 -0.86 -2.72 8.58
N ILE A 208 -1.03 -3.06 7.30
CA ILE A 208 -0.42 -2.35 6.17
C ILE A 208 -1.48 -2.05 5.12
N VAL A 209 -1.56 -0.80 4.67
CA VAL A 209 -2.27 -0.42 3.43
C VAL A 209 -1.24 -0.11 2.35
N SER A 210 -1.29 -0.83 1.24
CA SER A 210 -0.38 -0.61 0.11
C SER A 210 -1.02 -1.00 -1.22
N TYR A 211 -0.52 -0.43 -2.32
CA TYR A 211 -0.94 -0.82 -3.67
C TYR A 211 -0.48 -2.24 -4.00
N LYS A 212 0.78 -2.56 -3.68
CA LYS A 212 1.35 -3.90 -3.90
C LYS A 212 1.47 -4.63 -2.56
N PRO A 213 1.19 -5.94 -2.53
CA PRO A 213 1.22 -6.71 -1.29
C PRO A 213 2.65 -6.80 -0.71
N PHE A 214 2.72 -6.93 0.61
CA PHE A 214 3.95 -7.25 1.33
C PHE A 214 4.00 -8.74 1.67
N LYS A 215 5.20 -9.33 1.70
CA LYS A 215 5.43 -10.71 2.11
C LYS A 215 6.56 -10.76 3.13
N PHE A 216 6.47 -11.61 4.15
CA PHE A 216 7.59 -11.83 5.06
C PHE A 216 8.74 -12.54 4.34
N ILE A 217 9.96 -12.11 4.62
CA ILE A 217 11.16 -12.85 4.25
C ILE A 217 11.39 -13.87 5.38
N GLN A 218 11.18 -15.14 5.09
CA GLN A 218 11.64 -16.24 5.96
C GLN A 218 13.06 -16.62 5.53
N ASP A 219 13.95 -16.83 6.50
CA ASP A 219 15.32 -17.30 6.24
C ASP A 219 15.26 -18.63 5.46
N GLU A 220 16.21 -18.83 4.54
CA GLU A 220 16.20 -19.95 3.57
C GLU A 220 16.25 -21.36 4.21
N ASP A 221 16.40 -21.47 5.53
CA ASP A 221 16.43 -22.75 6.26
C ASP A 221 15.03 -23.39 6.47
N ASP A 222 13.92 -22.64 6.29
CA ASP A 222 12.55 -23.17 6.45
C ASP A 222 11.83 -23.50 5.12
N LYS A 223 12.51 -23.34 3.97
CA LYS A 223 11.93 -23.63 2.63
C LYS A 223 11.73 -25.13 2.33
N LEU A 224 11.91 -26.03 3.30
CA LEU A 224 11.74 -27.49 3.09
C LEU A 224 10.43 -28.07 3.65
N GLU A 225 9.59 -27.30 4.35
CA GLU A 225 8.33 -27.83 4.91
C GLU A 225 7.09 -26.92 4.71
N GLU A 226 6.88 -26.37 3.51
CA GLU A 226 5.52 -26.02 3.06
C GLU A 226 5.33 -26.47 1.60
N ASN A 227 5.17 -27.78 1.41
CA ASN A 227 4.60 -28.33 0.18
C ASN A 227 3.07 -28.28 0.24
N ASP A 228 2.51 -27.68 -0.81
CA ASP A 228 1.11 -27.68 -1.24
C ASP A 228 0.10 -27.07 -0.25
N ASN A 229 -0.21 -25.79 -0.45
CA ASN A 229 -1.52 -25.44 -1.01
C ASN A 229 -1.60 -23.98 -1.46
N THR A 230 -2.08 -23.81 -2.69
CA THR A 230 -2.65 -22.58 -3.28
C THR A 230 -1.72 -21.37 -3.42
N GLU A 231 -0.91 -21.38 -4.47
CA GLU A 231 -0.82 -20.26 -5.42
C GLU A 231 -0.27 -20.85 -6.73
N ALA A 232 -1.13 -20.97 -7.75
CA ALA A 232 -0.73 -21.34 -9.09
C ALA A 232 0.11 -20.19 -9.68
N THR A 233 1.40 -20.15 -9.34
CA THR A 233 2.41 -19.61 -10.22
C THR A 233 2.38 -20.46 -11.48
N ASN A 234 1.76 -19.93 -12.54
CA ASN A 234 1.93 -20.44 -13.89
C ASN A 234 3.40 -20.24 -14.32
N GLU A 235 4.31 -21.01 -13.75
CA GLU A 235 5.39 -21.58 -14.54
C GLU A 235 4.69 -22.48 -15.55
N LYS A 236 4.40 -21.95 -16.75
CA LYS A 236 3.84 -22.75 -17.84
C LYS A 236 4.77 -23.95 -18.04
N LYS A 237 4.38 -25.11 -17.52
CA LYS A 237 4.85 -26.39 -18.04
C LYS A 237 4.47 -26.39 -19.51
N ASP A 238 5.43 -26.59 -20.40
CA ASP A 238 5.15 -26.69 -21.83
C ASP A 238 4.03 -27.72 -22.04
N PRO A 239 2.92 -27.36 -22.71
CA PRO A 239 1.81 -28.26 -22.92
C PRO A 239 2.24 -29.45 -23.78
N LEU A 240 1.73 -30.64 -23.47
CA LEU A 240 2.12 -31.88 -24.15
C LEU A 240 1.59 -31.93 -25.59
N TYR A 241 0.47 -31.25 -25.85
CA TYR A 241 -0.12 -31.14 -27.17
C TYR A 241 -0.85 -29.79 -27.32
N TYR A 242 -0.95 -29.33 -28.55
CA TYR A 242 -1.70 -28.15 -28.93
C TYR A 242 -2.92 -28.59 -29.71
N TRP A 243 -4.03 -27.87 -29.57
CA TRP A 243 -5.21 -28.17 -30.36
C TRP A 243 -5.92 -26.90 -30.81
N GLN A 244 -6.56 -26.99 -31.96
CA GLN A 244 -7.29 -25.92 -32.63
C GLN A 244 -8.62 -26.49 -33.11
N GLN A 245 -9.62 -25.63 -33.32
CA GLN A 245 -10.91 -26.08 -33.82
C GLN A 245 -11.52 -25.06 -34.76
N THR A 246 -12.27 -25.56 -35.73
CA THR A 246 -13.23 -24.77 -36.50
C THR A 246 -14.66 -25.16 -36.09
N GLU A 247 -15.67 -24.73 -36.84
CA GLU A 247 -17.05 -25.19 -36.64
C GLU A 247 -17.19 -26.68 -36.92
N ASP A 248 -16.40 -27.21 -37.87
CA ASP A 248 -16.58 -28.56 -38.43
C ASP A 248 -15.51 -29.57 -37.95
N ASP A 249 -14.31 -29.12 -37.61
CA ASP A 249 -13.19 -29.99 -37.28
C ASP A 249 -12.37 -29.55 -36.06
N VAL A 250 -11.55 -30.47 -35.56
CA VAL A 250 -10.59 -30.26 -34.48
C VAL A 250 -9.24 -30.84 -34.90
N THR A 251 -8.21 -30.02 -34.85
CA THR A 251 -6.83 -30.40 -35.24
C THR A 251 -5.93 -30.39 -34.02
N ILE A 252 -5.28 -31.51 -33.74
CA ILE A 252 -4.41 -31.71 -32.58
C ILE A 252 -2.98 -31.89 -33.08
N THR A 253 -2.04 -31.10 -32.57
CA THR A 253 -0.62 -31.17 -32.91
C THR A 253 0.18 -31.60 -31.69
N VAL A 254 0.95 -32.68 -31.83
CA VAL A 254 1.78 -33.25 -30.76
C VAL A 254 3.23 -33.33 -31.23
N HIS A 255 4.18 -32.93 -30.38
CA HIS A 255 5.60 -33.04 -30.72
C HIS A 255 6.13 -34.44 -30.41
N ILE A 256 6.84 -35.05 -31.37
CA ILE A 256 7.34 -36.42 -31.24
C ILE A 256 8.86 -36.41 -30.94
N PRO A 257 9.35 -37.18 -29.95
CA PRO A 257 10.78 -37.38 -29.70
C PRO A 257 11.54 -37.96 -30.91
N GLN A 258 12.83 -37.65 -31.05
CA GLN A 258 13.61 -37.82 -32.28
C GLN A 258 13.76 -39.27 -32.83
N ASP A 259 13.35 -40.31 -32.09
CA ASP A 259 13.62 -41.74 -32.34
C ASP A 259 12.37 -42.61 -32.62
N ILE A 260 11.28 -42.01 -33.13
CA ILE A 260 9.99 -42.69 -33.36
C ILE A 260 9.68 -42.73 -34.85
N THR A 261 9.36 -43.92 -35.35
CA THR A 261 8.97 -44.15 -36.75
C THR A 261 7.45 -44.35 -36.88
N LYS A 262 6.91 -44.31 -38.10
CA LYS A 262 5.45 -44.43 -38.35
C LYS A 262 4.85 -45.71 -37.74
N ASP A 263 5.62 -46.80 -37.69
CA ASP A 263 5.17 -48.09 -37.18
C ASP A 263 5.07 -48.13 -35.63
N ASP A 264 5.68 -47.16 -34.95
CA ASP A 264 5.68 -47.04 -33.48
C ASP A 264 4.47 -46.24 -32.94
N ILE A 265 3.65 -45.66 -33.82
CA ILE A 265 2.50 -44.82 -33.45
C ILE A 265 1.21 -45.60 -33.66
N LYS A 266 0.42 -45.77 -32.60
CA LYS A 266 -0.92 -46.34 -32.68
C LYS A 266 -1.94 -45.29 -32.24
N VAL A 267 -2.71 -44.80 -33.22
CA VAL A 267 -3.85 -43.92 -33.00
C VAL A 267 -5.13 -44.73 -33.17
N ARG A 268 -6.01 -44.70 -32.16
CA ARG A 268 -7.35 -45.31 -32.22
C ARG A 268 -8.41 -44.22 -32.09
N PHE A 269 -9.29 -44.18 -33.07
CA PHE A 269 -10.47 -43.34 -33.06
C PHE A 269 -11.68 -44.14 -32.60
N SER A 270 -12.52 -43.52 -31.78
CA SER A 270 -13.83 -44.02 -31.40
C SER A 270 -14.81 -42.85 -31.38
N PRO A 271 -16.13 -43.09 -31.51
CA PRO A 271 -17.10 -42.00 -31.60
C PRO A 271 -16.98 -40.97 -30.48
N ASP A 272 -16.68 -41.40 -29.25
CA ASP A 272 -16.57 -40.52 -28.09
C ASP A 272 -15.18 -40.55 -27.43
N ASN A 273 -14.20 -41.29 -27.95
CA ASN A 273 -12.90 -41.46 -27.31
C ASN A 273 -11.75 -41.37 -28.32
N ILE A 274 -10.61 -40.86 -27.87
CA ILE A 274 -9.35 -40.88 -28.61
C ILE A 274 -8.27 -41.56 -27.77
N CYS A 275 -7.41 -42.35 -28.41
CA CYS A 275 -6.23 -42.93 -27.78
C CYS A 275 -5.04 -42.84 -28.73
N VAL A 276 -3.98 -42.15 -28.29
CA VAL A 276 -2.70 -41.99 -29.00
C VAL A 276 -1.61 -42.60 -28.14
N THR A 277 -0.93 -43.62 -28.67
CA THR A 277 0.16 -44.33 -27.99
C THR A 277 1.42 -44.32 -28.83
N LEU A 278 2.57 -44.12 -28.18
CA LEU A 278 3.89 -44.10 -28.79
C LEU A 278 4.74 -45.24 -28.21
N LYS A 279 5.29 -46.12 -29.05
CA LYS A 279 6.38 -47.06 -28.72
C LYS A 279 6.22 -47.80 -27.36
N ASP A 280 5.07 -48.44 -27.15
CA ASP A 280 4.69 -49.21 -25.94
C ASP A 280 4.85 -48.45 -24.60
N GLN A 281 4.86 -47.11 -24.64
CA GLN A 281 4.77 -46.23 -23.47
C GLN A 281 3.30 -46.02 -23.04
N PRO A 282 3.06 -45.48 -21.82
CA PRO A 282 1.72 -45.03 -21.45
C PRO A 282 1.12 -44.10 -22.52
N PRO A 283 -0.20 -44.14 -22.72
CA PRO A 283 -0.87 -43.36 -23.74
C PRO A 283 -0.58 -41.87 -23.54
N LEU A 284 -0.06 -41.27 -24.60
CA LEU A 284 0.27 -39.84 -24.66
C LEU A 284 -0.98 -39.00 -24.44
N MET A 285 -2.10 -39.48 -25.01
CA MET A 285 -3.41 -38.88 -24.88
C MET A 285 -4.45 -40.00 -24.95
N GLU A 286 -5.22 -40.17 -23.89
CA GLU A 286 -6.34 -41.11 -23.84
C GLU A 286 -7.47 -40.48 -23.03
N GLY A 287 -8.68 -40.49 -23.58
CA GLY A 287 -9.84 -40.06 -22.84
C GLY A 287 -11.07 -39.82 -23.70
N LYS A 288 -12.13 -39.40 -23.00
CA LYS A 288 -13.42 -39.11 -23.60
C LYS A 288 -13.41 -37.70 -24.20
N LEU A 289 -13.71 -37.62 -25.49
CA LEU A 289 -13.88 -36.37 -26.22
C LEU A 289 -15.10 -35.60 -25.70
N TYR A 290 -15.06 -34.28 -25.82
CA TYR A 290 -16.17 -33.42 -25.38
C TYR A 290 -17.48 -33.71 -26.13
N SER A 291 -17.40 -34.01 -27.43
CA SER A 291 -18.54 -34.37 -28.27
C SER A 291 -18.18 -35.48 -29.25
N SER A 292 -19.20 -36.16 -29.78
CA SER A 292 -19.00 -37.27 -30.72
C SER A 292 -18.36 -36.81 -32.03
N VAL A 293 -17.41 -37.60 -32.53
CA VAL A 293 -16.70 -37.41 -33.79
C VAL A 293 -17.05 -38.48 -34.81
N ASP A 294 -16.93 -38.15 -36.08
CA ASP A 294 -17.01 -39.13 -37.16
C ASP A 294 -15.70 -39.91 -37.28
N HIS A 295 -15.59 -40.99 -36.52
CA HIS A 295 -14.38 -41.83 -36.44
C HIS A 295 -13.93 -42.44 -37.78
N GLU A 296 -14.81 -42.55 -38.79
CA GLU A 296 -14.44 -43.06 -40.12
C GLU A 296 -13.70 -42.00 -40.96
N SER A 297 -13.98 -40.72 -40.69
CA SER A 297 -13.41 -39.58 -41.41
C SER A 297 -12.25 -38.92 -40.66
N CYS A 298 -11.94 -39.36 -39.44
CA CYS A 298 -10.78 -38.91 -38.66
C CYS A 298 -9.47 -39.43 -39.27
N THR A 299 -8.47 -38.57 -39.39
CA THR A 299 -7.17 -38.93 -39.97
C THR A 299 -6.01 -38.46 -39.10
N TRP A 300 -4.83 -39.03 -39.29
CA TRP A 300 -3.59 -38.56 -38.65
C TRP A 300 -2.44 -38.60 -39.65
N ILE A 301 -1.54 -37.62 -39.55
CA ILE A 301 -0.37 -37.47 -40.39
C ILE A 301 0.85 -37.10 -39.53
N ILE A 302 2.04 -37.46 -40.01
CA ILE A 302 3.30 -36.98 -39.43
C ILE A 302 3.83 -35.91 -40.38
N ARG A 303 4.05 -34.69 -39.87
CA ARG A 303 4.66 -33.60 -40.63
C ARG A 303 6.19 -33.67 -40.59
N ASP A 304 6.84 -33.07 -41.58
CA ASP A 304 8.31 -33.08 -41.78
C ASP A 304 9.10 -32.50 -40.59
N ASN A 305 8.46 -31.70 -39.74
CA ASN A 305 8.99 -31.13 -38.50
C ASN A 305 8.89 -32.05 -37.27
N LYS A 306 8.65 -33.36 -37.46
CA LYS A 306 8.47 -34.36 -36.38
C LYS A 306 7.28 -34.04 -35.45
N SER A 307 6.21 -33.43 -35.95
CA SER A 307 4.94 -33.32 -35.22
C SER A 307 3.89 -34.29 -35.76
N LEU A 308 3.19 -34.97 -34.86
CA LEU A 308 1.99 -35.75 -35.15
C LEU A 308 0.80 -34.80 -35.19
N GLU A 309 0.09 -34.77 -36.31
CA GLU A 309 -1.15 -34.05 -36.45
C GLU A 309 -2.32 -35.03 -36.54
N VAL A 310 -3.33 -34.83 -35.72
CA VAL A 310 -4.54 -35.62 -35.67
C VAL A 310 -5.73 -34.72 -35.98
N SER A 311 -6.45 -35.03 -37.05
CA SER A 311 -7.62 -34.28 -37.50
C SER A 311 -8.89 -35.07 -37.18
N LEU A 312 -9.74 -34.51 -36.34
CA LEU A 312 -11.02 -35.06 -35.92
C LEU A 312 -12.16 -34.28 -36.58
N ILE A 313 -13.15 -34.98 -37.13
CA ILE A 313 -14.32 -34.37 -37.75
C ILE A 313 -15.50 -34.45 -36.79
N LYS A 314 -16.14 -33.32 -36.48
CA LYS A 314 -17.28 -33.26 -35.57
C LYS A 314 -18.50 -33.89 -36.24
N LYS A 315 -19.23 -34.73 -35.51
CA LYS A 315 -20.43 -35.40 -36.06
C LYS A 315 -21.65 -34.47 -36.13
N ASN A 316 -21.73 -33.49 -35.23
CA ASN A 316 -22.78 -32.49 -35.19
C ASN A 316 -22.13 -31.10 -35.29
N GLU A 317 -22.59 -30.27 -36.22
CA GLU A 317 -22.34 -28.82 -36.21
C GLU A 317 -22.88 -28.27 -34.88
N GLY A 318 -22.00 -27.72 -34.04
CA GLY A 318 -22.35 -27.43 -32.65
C GLY A 318 -21.40 -26.43 -31.98
N PRO A 319 -21.67 -26.06 -30.71
CA PRO A 319 -20.89 -25.05 -30.01
C PRO A 319 -19.41 -25.45 -29.90
N ARG A 320 -18.53 -24.45 -29.90
CA ARG A 320 -17.08 -24.63 -29.73
C ARG A 320 -16.81 -25.48 -28.49
N TRP A 321 -15.92 -26.46 -28.64
CA TRP A 321 -15.52 -27.35 -27.56
C TRP A 321 -14.74 -26.51 -26.53
N PRO A 322 -15.14 -26.48 -25.25
CA PRO A 322 -14.40 -25.78 -24.19
C PRO A 322 -13.14 -26.56 -23.77
N GLU A 323 -13.14 -27.88 -23.98
CA GLU A 323 -12.04 -28.79 -23.70
C GLU A 323 -11.98 -29.88 -24.77
N LEU A 324 -10.79 -30.41 -25.06
CA LEU A 324 -10.64 -31.49 -26.04
C LEU A 324 -11.05 -32.85 -25.45
N ILE A 325 -10.50 -33.16 -24.28
CA ILE A 325 -10.77 -34.37 -23.49
C ILE A 325 -11.29 -33.91 -22.14
N ILE A 326 -12.41 -34.50 -21.71
CA ILE A 326 -13.07 -34.13 -20.46
C ILE A 326 -12.12 -34.35 -19.28
N GLY A 327 -11.71 -33.27 -18.62
CA GLY A 327 -10.82 -33.30 -17.46
C GLY A 327 -9.32 -33.40 -17.76
N ASP A 328 -8.89 -33.21 -19.02
CA ASP A 328 -7.46 -33.15 -19.36
C ASP A 328 -6.95 -31.72 -19.46
N THR A 329 -6.08 -31.30 -18.54
CA THR A 329 -5.47 -29.96 -18.50
C THR A 329 -4.09 -29.91 -19.17
N ARG A 330 -3.66 -30.97 -19.86
CA ARG A 330 -2.30 -31.08 -20.44
C ARG A 330 -2.16 -30.46 -21.83
N GLY A 331 -3.26 -30.08 -22.47
CA GLY A 331 -3.27 -29.48 -23.80
C GLY A 331 -3.61 -27.98 -23.81
N GLU A 332 -2.97 -27.20 -24.67
CA GLU A 332 -3.23 -25.76 -24.85
C GLU A 332 -4.05 -25.51 -26.13
N PHE A 333 -5.11 -24.71 -26.02
CA PHE A 333 -5.93 -24.28 -27.16
C PHE A 333 -5.27 -23.11 -27.88
N ILE A 334 -4.97 -23.25 -29.18
CA ILE A 334 -4.39 -22.17 -30.00
C ILE A 334 -5.45 -21.64 -30.97
N MET A 335 -5.77 -20.35 -30.87
CA MET A 335 -6.61 -19.67 -31.86
C MET A 335 -5.84 -19.45 -33.16
N ASP A 336 -6.49 -19.70 -34.29
CA ASP A 336 -5.91 -19.43 -35.60
C ASP A 336 -5.70 -17.91 -35.80
N PRO A 337 -4.57 -17.46 -36.37
CA PRO A 337 -4.28 -16.04 -36.56
C PRO A 337 -5.35 -15.29 -37.38
N SER A 338 -6.06 -15.96 -38.29
CA SER A 338 -7.13 -15.32 -39.08
C SER A 338 -8.35 -14.99 -38.22
N GLN A 339 -8.74 -15.90 -37.31
CA GLN A 339 -9.85 -15.68 -36.36
C GLN A 339 -9.49 -14.64 -35.30
N CYS A 340 -8.23 -14.59 -34.87
CA CYS A 340 -7.74 -13.51 -34.00
C CYS A 340 -7.86 -12.15 -34.70
N SER A 341 -7.57 -12.08 -36.00
CA SER A 341 -7.71 -10.85 -36.78
C SER A 341 -9.16 -10.40 -36.89
N GLU A 342 -10.11 -11.29 -37.18
CA GLU A 342 -11.53 -10.95 -37.28
C GLU A 342 -12.14 -10.49 -35.95
N ILE A 343 -11.74 -11.14 -34.84
CA ILE A 343 -12.14 -10.72 -33.49
C ILE A 343 -11.51 -9.37 -33.16
N ASN A 344 -10.24 -9.17 -33.49
CA ASN A 344 -9.57 -7.90 -33.28
C ASN A 344 -10.20 -6.77 -34.13
N GLU A 345 -10.53 -7.02 -35.39
CA GLU A 345 -11.26 -6.06 -36.25
C GLU A 345 -12.66 -5.76 -35.72
N SER A 346 -13.39 -6.76 -35.21
CA SER A 346 -14.72 -6.57 -34.61
C SER A 346 -14.65 -5.79 -33.28
N LEU A 347 -13.56 -5.98 -32.52
CA LEU A 347 -13.32 -5.31 -31.25
C LEU A 347 -12.51 -4.02 -31.39
N MET A 348 -12.00 -3.68 -32.59
CA MET A 348 -11.18 -2.48 -32.83
C MET A 348 -11.91 -1.21 -32.43
N HIS A 349 -13.23 -1.15 -32.60
CA HIS A 349 -14.03 0.00 -32.15
C HIS A 349 -14.01 0.18 -30.62
N LEU A 350 -13.79 -0.89 -29.85
CA LEU A 350 -13.71 -0.86 -28.39
C LEU A 350 -12.26 -0.71 -27.89
N THR A 351 -11.27 -0.92 -28.76
CA THR A 351 -9.84 -0.91 -28.39
C THR A 351 -9.02 0.16 -29.11
N SER A 352 -9.63 0.98 -29.98
CA SER A 352 -8.92 2.05 -30.68
C SER A 352 -8.68 3.25 -29.77
N GLU A 353 -7.42 3.65 -29.60
CA GLU A 353 -7.03 4.93 -28.98
C GLU A 353 -7.39 6.17 -29.82
N VAL A 354 -7.95 5.97 -31.02
CA VAL A 354 -8.31 7.07 -31.94
C VAL A 354 -9.69 7.61 -31.56
N MET A 355 -9.70 8.78 -30.91
CA MET A 355 -10.92 9.53 -30.63
C MET A 355 -11.72 9.80 -31.91
N ASN A 356 -13.03 9.59 -31.84
CA ASN A 356 -13.97 9.90 -32.93
C ASN A 356 -13.98 11.43 -33.15
N PRO A 357 -13.56 11.96 -34.33
CA PRO A 357 -13.43 13.41 -34.54
C PRO A 357 -14.74 14.11 -34.90
N ASP A 358 -15.84 13.37 -35.09
CA ASP A 358 -17.07 13.87 -35.67
C ASP A 358 -18.19 13.99 -34.61
N PRO A 359 -18.58 15.22 -34.21
CA PRO A 359 -19.54 15.47 -33.14
C PRO A 359 -21.02 15.17 -33.50
N GLU A 360 -21.32 14.73 -34.72
CA GLU A 360 -22.71 14.51 -35.18
C GLU A 360 -23.20 13.04 -35.16
N LYS A 361 -22.39 12.06 -34.71
CA LYS A 361 -22.84 10.66 -34.56
C LYS A 361 -23.50 10.39 -33.20
N GLU A 362 -24.50 9.49 -33.20
CA GLU A 362 -25.44 9.17 -32.08
C GLU A 362 -24.81 8.68 -30.75
N THR A 363 -23.49 8.65 -30.62
CA THR A 363 -22.79 8.42 -29.36
C THR A 363 -21.77 9.54 -29.16
N PRO A 364 -22.14 10.65 -28.49
CA PRO A 364 -21.16 11.68 -28.18
C PRO A 364 -20.04 11.01 -27.36
N PRO A 365 -18.76 11.16 -27.74
CA PRO A 365 -17.67 10.65 -26.94
C PRO A 365 -17.78 11.28 -25.55
N CYS A 366 -17.78 10.46 -24.51
CA CYS A 366 -17.64 10.94 -23.15
C CYS A 366 -16.37 11.79 -23.13
N ASN A 367 -16.52 13.12 -23.01
CA ASN A 367 -15.43 14.04 -23.26
C ASN A 367 -14.41 13.82 -22.15
N ALA A 368 -13.24 13.26 -22.48
CA ALA A 368 -12.17 13.08 -21.51
C ALA A 368 -11.70 14.42 -20.89
N GLN A 369 -12.03 15.56 -21.51
CA GLN A 369 -11.78 16.90 -20.96
C GLN A 369 -12.79 17.31 -19.88
N GLU A 370 -13.90 16.60 -19.73
CA GLU A 370 -14.87 16.75 -18.63
C GLU A 370 -14.56 15.86 -17.44
N LEU A 371 -13.60 14.93 -17.57
CA LEU A 371 -13.12 14.12 -16.45
C LEU A 371 -12.28 14.98 -15.51
N GLU A 372 -12.72 15.10 -14.27
CA GLU A 372 -11.97 15.76 -13.22
C GLU A 372 -10.98 14.75 -12.58
N GLU A 373 -10.00 15.23 -11.81
CA GLU A 373 -9.08 14.32 -11.09
C GLU A 373 -9.80 13.38 -10.13
N CYS A 374 -11.01 13.72 -9.72
CA CYS A 374 -11.86 12.84 -8.91
C CYS A 374 -12.39 11.64 -9.69
N ASP A 375 -12.39 11.70 -11.02
CA ASP A 375 -12.89 10.67 -11.95
C ASP A 375 -11.77 9.75 -12.46
N ALA A 376 -10.51 10.10 -12.17
CA ALA A 376 -9.36 9.27 -12.51
C ALA A 376 -9.45 7.91 -11.79
N PHE A 377 -9.54 6.84 -12.57
CA PHE A 377 -9.47 5.48 -12.05
C PHE A 377 -8.04 5.19 -11.61
N LEU A 378 -7.85 4.77 -10.37
CA LEU A 378 -6.54 4.33 -9.89
C LEU A 378 -6.20 3.01 -10.60
N GLU A 379 -5.13 2.98 -11.38
CA GLU A 379 -4.66 1.75 -12.07
C GLU A 379 -4.40 0.60 -11.07
N ASP A 380 -3.97 0.94 -9.85
CA ASP A 380 -3.75 0.01 -8.75
C ASP A 380 -4.79 0.21 -7.63
N SER A 381 -5.57 -0.83 -7.31
CA SER A 381 -6.41 -0.86 -6.09
C SER A 381 -5.55 -1.16 -4.87
N ALA A 382 -5.66 -0.34 -3.82
CA ALA A 382 -4.94 -0.60 -2.57
C ALA A 382 -5.57 -1.75 -1.78
N SER A 383 -4.74 -2.52 -1.09
CA SER A 383 -5.16 -3.57 -0.17
C SER A 383 -4.72 -3.25 1.26
N LEU A 384 -5.59 -3.57 2.20
CA LEU A 384 -5.34 -3.52 3.64
C LEU A 384 -5.12 -4.94 4.14
N CYS A 385 -3.92 -5.20 4.65
CA CYS A 385 -3.50 -6.52 5.11
C CYS A 385 -3.16 -6.48 6.61
N ARG A 386 -3.66 -7.45 7.37
CA ARG A 386 -3.26 -7.69 8.77
C ARG A 386 -2.35 -8.91 8.84
N PHE A 387 -1.12 -8.69 9.27
CA PHE A 387 -0.10 -9.71 9.49
C PHE A 387 -0.07 -10.10 10.96
N ASP A 388 -0.15 -11.40 11.23
CA ASP A 388 0.00 -11.92 12.58
C ASP A 388 1.48 -12.04 12.94
N GLY A 389 1.82 -11.57 14.13
CA GLY A 389 3.18 -11.39 14.58
C GLY A 389 3.88 -12.69 15.00
N ASP A 390 3.13 -13.73 15.32
CA ASP A 390 3.66 -15.01 15.78
C ASP A 390 3.72 -16.03 14.65
N THR A 391 2.65 -16.16 13.86
CA THR A 391 2.59 -17.05 12.69
C THR A 391 3.25 -16.48 11.45
N LEU A 392 3.48 -15.15 11.40
CA LEU A 392 3.97 -14.44 10.22
C LEU A 392 3.08 -14.62 8.98
N LYS A 393 1.82 -15.04 9.14
CA LYS A 393 0.87 -15.20 8.06
C LYS A 393 -0.06 -14.00 7.97
N VAL A 394 -0.55 -13.74 6.77
CA VAL A 394 -1.61 -12.76 6.55
C VAL A 394 -2.91 -13.36 7.05
N THR A 395 -3.55 -12.69 8.00
CA THR A 395 -4.83 -13.14 8.59
C THR A 395 -6.03 -12.52 7.90
N HIS A 396 -5.91 -11.26 7.47
CA HIS A 396 -6.98 -10.52 6.81
C HIS A 396 -6.40 -9.81 5.59
N VAL A 397 -7.11 -9.90 4.47
CA VAL A 397 -6.83 -9.15 3.23
C VAL A 397 -8.13 -8.49 2.80
N ILE A 398 -8.14 -7.16 2.79
CA ILE A 398 -9.29 -6.35 2.42
C ILE A 398 -8.89 -5.53 1.21
N ASN A 399 -9.60 -5.72 0.09
CA ASN A 399 -9.42 -4.87 -1.08
C ASN A 399 -10.19 -3.56 -0.85
N LEU A 400 -9.49 -2.42 -0.88
CA LEU A 400 -10.12 -1.10 -0.73
C LEU A 400 -10.82 -0.65 -2.02
N GLY A 401 -10.66 -1.39 -3.13
CA GLY A 401 -11.31 -1.14 -4.41
C GLY A 401 -10.92 0.23 -4.96
N SER A 402 -11.93 1.03 -5.33
CA SER A 402 -11.79 2.41 -5.79
C SER A 402 -11.64 3.43 -4.64
N ASN A 403 -11.69 3.00 -3.38
CA ASN A 403 -11.59 3.92 -2.24
C ASN A 403 -10.13 4.35 -2.05
N GLN A 404 -9.81 5.55 -2.53
CA GLN A 404 -8.47 6.13 -2.40
C GLN A 404 -8.10 6.38 -0.94
N TYR A 405 -6.91 5.96 -0.53
CA TYR A 405 -6.35 6.37 0.75
C TYR A 405 -6.00 7.86 0.76
N LEU A 406 -6.48 8.60 1.77
CA LEU A 406 -6.25 10.03 1.90
C LEU A 406 -5.13 10.33 2.90
N PHE A 407 -5.34 10.04 4.19
CA PHE A 407 -4.37 10.33 5.25
C PHE A 407 -4.60 9.45 6.47
N SER A 408 -3.67 9.50 7.43
CA SER A 408 -3.84 8.90 8.76
C SER A 408 -3.71 9.93 9.86
N VAL A 409 -4.37 9.66 10.98
CA VAL A 409 -4.40 10.53 12.16
C VAL A 409 -4.41 9.69 13.43
N VAL A 410 -3.79 10.17 14.49
CA VAL A 410 -3.88 9.55 15.82
C VAL A 410 -4.97 10.28 16.60
N VAL A 411 -6.08 9.59 16.86
CA VAL A 411 -7.18 10.11 17.69
C VAL A 411 -6.92 9.81 19.16
N ASP A 412 -6.80 8.52 19.51
CA ASP A 412 -6.33 8.06 20.82
C ASP A 412 -4.91 7.52 20.67
N PRO A 413 -3.91 8.05 21.40
CA PRO A 413 -2.54 7.54 21.37
C PRO A 413 -2.36 6.11 21.92
N ARG A 414 -3.40 5.49 22.51
CA ARG A 414 -3.40 4.10 22.97
C ARG A 414 -3.86 3.12 21.91
N GLU A 415 -4.62 3.60 20.93
CA GLU A 415 -5.13 2.79 19.83
C GLU A 415 -4.25 2.95 18.59
N MET A 416 -4.56 2.18 17.55
CA MET A 416 -3.89 2.33 16.27
C MET A 416 -4.28 3.65 15.61
N PRO A 417 -3.40 4.27 14.80
CA PRO A 417 -3.77 5.45 14.03
C PRO A 417 -4.95 5.12 13.11
N CYS A 418 -5.94 6.00 13.06
CA CYS A 418 -7.03 5.92 12.11
C CYS A 418 -6.51 6.15 10.69
N PHE A 419 -7.16 5.55 9.71
CA PHE A 419 -6.94 5.88 8.30
C PHE A 419 -8.22 6.42 7.67
N CYS A 420 -8.04 7.39 6.77
CA CYS A 420 -9.13 8.05 6.06
C CYS A 420 -9.16 7.60 4.60
N LEU A 421 -10.30 7.12 4.16
CA LEU A 421 -10.55 6.67 2.79
C LEU A 421 -11.55 7.60 2.11
N ARG A 422 -11.31 7.90 0.83
CA ARG A 422 -12.29 8.55 -0.02
C ARG A 422 -13.42 7.57 -0.31
N HIS A 423 -14.65 8.03 -0.11
CA HIS A 423 -15.86 7.29 -0.49
C HIS A 423 -16.74 8.25 -1.29
N ASP A 424 -16.75 8.08 -2.62
CA ASP A 424 -17.36 9.00 -3.58
C ASP A 424 -16.89 10.47 -3.38
N VAL A 425 -17.82 11.31 -2.92
CA VAL A 425 -17.64 12.75 -2.69
C VAL A 425 -17.09 13.01 -1.28
N ASP A 426 -17.25 12.07 -0.36
CA ASP A 426 -16.93 12.20 1.05
C ASP A 426 -15.60 11.52 1.42
N ALA A 427 -15.16 11.76 2.65
CA ALA A 427 -14.03 11.06 3.23
C ALA A 427 -14.45 10.42 4.56
N LEU A 428 -14.26 9.11 4.69
CA LEU A 428 -14.63 8.32 5.86
C LEU A 428 -13.38 8.00 6.68
N LEU A 429 -13.45 8.23 7.98
CA LEU A 429 -12.39 7.94 8.93
C LEU A 429 -12.70 6.62 9.65
N TRP A 430 -11.73 5.69 9.60
CA TRP A 430 -11.85 4.35 10.15
C TRP A 430 -10.86 4.13 11.30
N GLN A 431 -11.36 3.68 12.44
CA GLN A 431 -10.59 3.26 13.61
C GLN A 431 -10.39 1.74 13.57
N PRO A 432 -9.13 1.26 13.53
CA PRO A 432 -8.84 -0.16 13.70
C PRO A 432 -8.90 -0.57 15.19
N HIS A 433 -9.66 -1.64 15.46
CA HIS A 433 -9.82 -2.27 16.78
C HIS A 433 -9.27 -3.68 16.76
N SER A 434 -7.98 -3.84 17.08
CA SER A 434 -7.29 -5.14 17.05
C SER A 434 -7.81 -6.13 18.10
N ASP A 435 -8.44 -5.63 19.16
CA ASP A 435 -9.04 -6.42 20.24
C ASP A 435 -10.42 -7.01 19.87
N GLN A 436 -11.04 -6.52 18.80
CA GLN A 436 -12.37 -6.94 18.34
C GLN A 436 -12.28 -7.58 16.94
N PRO A 437 -11.85 -8.84 16.80
CA PRO A 437 -11.62 -9.45 15.50
C PRO A 437 -12.88 -9.53 14.61
N GLU A 438 -14.08 -9.63 15.20
CA GLU A 438 -15.34 -9.64 14.44
C GLU A 438 -15.76 -8.24 13.94
N ASN A 439 -15.34 -7.17 14.62
CA ASN A 439 -15.67 -5.77 14.31
C ASN A 439 -14.40 -4.90 14.31
N MET A 440 -13.38 -5.36 13.57
CA MET A 440 -12.05 -4.74 13.59
C MET A 440 -12.02 -3.31 13.03
N TRP A 441 -13.07 -2.90 12.31
CA TRP A 441 -13.13 -1.61 11.62
C TRP A 441 -14.36 -0.84 12.05
N GLU A 442 -14.15 0.25 12.79
CA GLU A 442 -15.21 1.16 13.16
C GLU A 442 -15.13 2.43 12.30
N HIS A 443 -16.23 2.78 11.63
CA HIS A 443 -16.38 4.09 11.01
C HIS A 443 -16.74 5.11 12.09
N ILE A 444 -15.81 6.03 12.38
CA ILE A 444 -15.90 6.98 13.50
C ILE A 444 -16.30 8.40 13.07
N ALA A 445 -16.03 8.80 11.83
CA ALA A 445 -16.38 10.13 11.33
C ALA A 445 -16.47 10.21 9.80
N THR A 446 -17.38 11.05 9.30
CA THR A 446 -17.50 11.40 7.88
C THR A 446 -17.19 12.88 7.66
N PHE A 447 -16.25 13.19 6.77
CA PHE A 447 -15.99 14.55 6.30
C PHE A 447 -16.68 14.77 4.95
N ASN A 448 -17.85 15.41 5.02
CA ASN A 448 -18.69 15.67 3.86
C ASN A 448 -17.95 16.50 2.81
N ALA A 449 -18.06 16.10 1.54
CA ALA A 449 -17.42 16.70 0.37
C ALA A 449 -15.89 16.73 0.37
N LEU A 450 -15.22 16.20 1.40
CA LEU A 450 -13.76 16.28 1.49
C LEU A 450 -13.08 15.43 0.40
N GLY A 451 -13.67 14.32 0.00
CA GLY A 451 -13.18 13.44 -1.07
C GLY A 451 -13.07 14.15 -2.42
N TYR A 452 -14.09 14.95 -2.75
CA TYR A 452 -14.10 15.80 -3.94
C TYR A 452 -13.15 17.01 -3.79
N VAL A 453 -13.22 17.69 -2.65
CA VAL A 453 -12.45 18.91 -2.41
C VAL A 453 -10.95 18.65 -2.45
N GLN A 454 -10.46 17.58 -1.83
CA GLN A 454 -9.04 17.26 -1.85
C GLN A 454 -8.54 16.94 -3.27
N ALA A 455 -9.37 16.32 -4.12
CA ALA A 455 -9.02 16.01 -5.50
C ALA A 455 -8.80 17.30 -6.30
N SER A 456 -9.60 18.36 -6.08
CA SER A 456 -9.40 19.66 -6.72
C SER A 456 -8.11 20.42 -6.32
N LYS A 457 -7.36 19.91 -5.33
CA LYS A 457 -6.13 20.54 -4.81
C LYS A 457 -4.90 19.77 -5.29
N GLN A 458 -4.37 20.16 -6.44
CA GLN A 458 -3.17 19.57 -7.03
C GLN A 458 -1.91 19.82 -6.20
N ASP A 459 -1.77 21.04 -5.64
CA ASP A 459 -0.58 21.43 -4.84
C ASP A 459 -0.62 20.98 -3.38
N LYS A 460 -1.53 20.05 -3.01
CA LYS A 460 -1.64 19.56 -1.63
C LYS A 460 -0.39 18.75 -1.26
N LYS A 461 0.18 19.05 -0.09
CA LYS A 461 1.33 18.35 0.47
C LYS A 461 0.95 17.50 1.67
N PHE A 462 0.17 18.07 2.60
CA PHE A 462 -0.25 17.36 3.81
C PHE A 462 -1.76 17.45 4.00
N MET A 463 -2.33 16.41 4.60
CA MET A 463 -3.73 16.34 4.97
C MET A 463 -3.81 15.78 6.39
N ALA A 464 -4.67 16.35 7.23
CA ALA A 464 -4.92 15.88 8.57
C ALA A 464 -6.33 16.27 9.01
N CYS A 465 -6.81 15.71 10.11
CA CYS A 465 -8.02 16.17 10.77
C CYS A 465 -7.79 16.31 12.28
N ALA A 466 -8.73 16.99 12.93
CA ALA A 466 -8.74 17.11 14.38
C ALA A 466 -9.07 15.76 15.03
N PRO A 467 -8.43 15.41 16.16
CA PRO A 467 -8.77 14.20 16.93
C PRO A 467 -10.25 14.14 17.37
N ASP A 468 -10.90 15.28 17.53
CA ASP A 468 -12.34 15.38 17.87
C ASP A 468 -13.26 15.45 16.64
N TYR A 469 -12.69 15.27 15.44
CA TYR A 469 -13.36 15.30 14.14
C TYR A 469 -14.00 16.64 13.77
N SER A 470 -13.76 17.71 14.56
CA SER A 470 -14.41 19.01 14.36
C SER A 470 -14.05 19.68 13.03
N TYR A 471 -12.86 19.38 12.48
CA TYR A 471 -12.41 19.88 11.20
C TYR A 471 -11.42 18.93 10.50
N ALA A 472 -11.32 19.07 9.18
CA ALA A 472 -10.24 18.55 8.35
C ALA A 472 -9.42 19.71 7.78
N ALA A 473 -8.13 19.50 7.53
CA ALA A 473 -7.24 20.52 7.00
C ALA A 473 -6.33 19.99 5.89
N LEU A 474 -6.17 20.80 4.84
CA LEU A 474 -5.31 20.53 3.69
C LEU A 474 -4.24 21.61 3.65
N CYS A 475 -2.97 21.21 3.62
CA CYS A 475 -1.84 22.11 3.52
C CYS A 475 -1.20 21.98 2.14
N GLU A 476 -1.05 23.09 1.42
CA GLU A 476 -0.31 23.11 0.16
C GLU A 476 1.21 23.04 0.39
N CYS A 477 1.97 22.87 -0.68
CA CYS A 477 3.44 22.98 -0.65
C CYS A 477 3.93 24.36 -0.15
N LEU A 478 3.15 25.42 -0.41
CA LEU A 478 3.50 26.80 -0.14
C LEU A 478 2.29 27.59 0.38
N ARG A 479 2.52 28.42 1.41
CA ARG A 479 1.66 29.52 1.91
C ARG A 479 0.24 29.20 2.38
N ARG A 480 -0.49 28.24 1.81
CA ARG A 480 -1.94 28.11 2.04
C ARG A 480 -2.27 26.87 2.84
N VAL A 481 -3.13 27.06 3.83
CA VAL A 481 -3.78 25.99 4.59
C VAL A 481 -5.29 26.18 4.50
N PHE A 482 -5.98 25.17 4.01
CA PHE A 482 -7.44 25.13 3.95
C PHE A 482 -7.97 24.37 5.14
N ILE A 483 -8.99 24.90 5.80
CA ILE A 483 -9.60 24.32 7.00
C ILE A 483 -11.09 24.16 6.73
N TYR A 484 -11.57 22.92 6.80
CA TYR A 484 -12.95 22.52 6.53
C TYR A 484 -13.59 22.06 7.84
N ARG A 485 -14.50 22.87 8.38
CA ARG A 485 -15.20 22.55 9.63
C ARG A 485 -16.47 21.76 9.37
N GLN A 486 -16.75 20.82 10.26
CA GLN A 486 -18.01 20.09 10.29
C GLN A 486 -19.21 21.04 10.51
N PRO A 487 -20.42 20.67 10.03
CA PRO A 487 -21.62 21.45 10.26
C PRO A 487 -21.87 21.70 11.75
N THR A 488 -21.90 22.96 12.15
CA THR A 488 -22.22 23.35 13.54
C THR A 488 -23.61 23.97 13.59
N PRO A 489 -24.43 23.71 14.62
CA PRO A 489 -25.72 24.37 14.81
C PRO A 489 -25.55 25.89 14.84
N LEU A 490 -26.40 26.61 14.11
CA LEU A 490 -26.42 28.05 14.17
C LEU A 490 -27.18 28.53 15.40
N SER A 491 -26.61 29.48 16.14
CA SER A 491 -27.32 30.19 17.22
C SER A 491 -28.37 31.17 16.69
N THR A 492 -28.27 31.55 15.41
CA THR A 492 -29.17 32.49 14.72
C THR A 492 -29.96 31.79 13.62
N VAL A 493 -31.22 32.20 13.45
CA VAL A 493 -32.08 31.67 12.38
C VAL A 493 -31.59 32.18 11.02
N LEU A 494 -31.07 31.29 10.19
CA LEU A 494 -30.63 31.59 8.82
C LEU A 494 -31.60 30.90 7.85
N TYR A 495 -32.10 31.64 6.85
CA TYR A 495 -33.00 31.09 5.84
C TYR A 495 -32.28 30.99 4.50
N ASN A 496 -32.43 29.86 3.80
CA ASN A 496 -32.02 29.74 2.41
C ASN A 496 -32.93 30.65 1.55
N ARG A 497 -32.34 31.67 0.91
CA ARG A 497 -33.09 32.66 0.11
C ARG A 497 -33.86 32.05 -1.07
N LYS A 498 -33.43 30.89 -1.59
CA LYS A 498 -34.09 30.23 -2.74
C LYS A 498 -35.22 29.29 -2.32
N GLU A 499 -35.06 28.60 -1.19
CA GLU A 499 -36.01 27.56 -0.75
C GLU A 499 -36.89 27.97 0.43
N GLY A 500 -36.61 29.12 1.06
CA GLY A 500 -37.33 29.58 2.26
C GLY A 500 -37.14 28.69 3.49
N ARG A 501 -36.32 27.64 3.40
CA ARG A 501 -36.05 26.69 4.48
C ARG A 501 -35.08 27.26 5.50
N GLN A 502 -35.34 26.99 6.77
CA GLN A 502 -34.43 27.32 7.86
C GLN A 502 -33.20 26.39 7.79
N VAL A 503 -32.02 26.99 7.73
CA VAL A 503 -30.74 26.30 7.76
C VAL A 503 -30.38 26.08 9.23
N GLY A 504 -30.45 24.83 9.69
CA GLY A 504 -30.16 24.47 11.08
C GLY A 504 -28.66 24.40 11.40
N GLN A 505 -27.83 24.12 10.40
CA GLN A 505 -26.38 23.92 10.56
C GLN A 505 -25.62 24.52 9.38
N VAL A 506 -24.41 25.01 9.62
CA VAL A 506 -23.51 25.53 8.58
C VAL A 506 -22.11 24.95 8.77
N ALA A 507 -21.58 24.36 7.70
CA ALA A 507 -20.16 24.05 7.57
C ALA A 507 -19.39 25.31 7.13
N LYS A 508 -18.17 25.49 7.64
CA LYS A 508 -17.33 26.66 7.32
C LYS A 508 -16.04 26.20 6.66
N GLN A 509 -15.67 26.86 5.58
CA GLN A 509 -14.34 26.76 4.99
C GLN A 509 -13.55 28.03 5.32
N LEU A 510 -12.33 27.86 5.79
CA LEU A 510 -11.38 28.93 6.05
C LEU A 510 -10.10 28.67 5.25
N VAL A 511 -9.44 29.76 4.86
CA VAL A 511 -8.13 29.72 4.21
C VAL A 511 -7.19 30.58 5.03
N ALA A 512 -6.16 29.96 5.59
CA ALA A 512 -5.07 30.65 6.25
C ALA A 512 -3.92 30.82 5.26
N THR A 513 -3.51 32.07 5.02
CA THR A 513 -2.35 32.41 4.19
C THR A 513 -1.19 32.76 5.11
N LEU A 514 -0.13 31.97 5.07
CA LEU A 514 1.10 32.21 5.79
C LEU A 514 1.85 33.40 5.17
N GLU A 515 2.47 34.21 6.02
CA GLU A 515 3.24 35.38 5.61
C GLU A 515 4.59 35.03 4.95
N ALA A 516 5.04 33.78 5.08
CA ALA A 516 6.27 33.28 4.47
C ALA A 516 6.01 32.52 3.17
N ASN A 517 6.89 32.72 2.18
CA ASN A 517 6.92 31.97 0.92
C ASN A 517 7.86 30.76 0.97
N ASP A 518 8.33 30.38 2.17
CA ASP A 518 9.22 29.24 2.35
C ASP A 518 8.45 27.91 2.20
N PRO A 519 9.08 26.85 1.66
CA PRO A 519 8.49 25.51 1.59
C PRO A 519 8.01 25.01 2.94
N ILE A 520 6.82 24.41 2.95
CA ILE A 520 6.26 23.77 4.14
C ILE A 520 6.89 22.38 4.30
N LEU A 521 7.54 22.14 5.42
CA LEU A 521 8.27 20.90 5.74
C LEU A 521 7.51 20.01 6.73
N GLY A 522 6.57 20.57 7.51
CA GLY A 522 5.79 19.77 8.43
C GLY A 522 4.45 20.37 8.75
N PHE A 523 3.50 19.51 9.09
CA PHE A 523 2.11 19.87 9.32
C PHE A 523 1.49 18.94 10.35
N GLN A 524 0.92 19.49 11.42
CA GLN A 524 0.28 18.70 12.48
C GLN A 524 -1.03 19.36 12.92
N ALA A 525 -2.05 18.55 13.17
CA ALA A 525 -3.37 18.99 13.59
C ALA A 525 -3.71 18.50 15.00
N THR A 526 -4.30 19.39 15.79
CA THR A 526 -4.85 19.12 17.12
C THR A 526 -6.28 19.64 17.18
N THR A 527 -7.02 19.30 18.23
CA THR A 527 -8.40 19.80 18.40
C THR A 527 -8.47 21.32 18.37
N GLU A 528 -7.50 22.02 18.93
CA GLU A 528 -7.54 23.49 19.01
C GLU A 528 -6.74 24.21 17.93
N ARG A 529 -5.68 23.59 17.40
CA ARG A 529 -4.62 24.30 16.67
C ARG A 529 -4.05 23.47 15.52
N LEU A 530 -3.56 24.19 14.50
CA LEU A 530 -2.73 23.65 13.43
C LEU A 530 -1.31 24.18 13.58
N PHE A 531 -0.34 23.30 13.46
CA PHE A 531 1.08 23.62 13.45
C PHE A 531 1.61 23.47 12.03
N VAL A 532 2.29 24.50 11.52
CA VAL A 532 2.84 24.51 10.17
C VAL A 532 4.31 24.91 10.22
N LEU A 533 5.19 23.95 9.95
CA LEU A 533 6.63 24.14 9.97
C LEU A 533 7.13 24.47 8.56
N THR A 534 7.76 25.63 8.40
CA THR A 534 8.56 25.96 7.20
C THR A 534 10.04 25.77 7.48
N THR A 535 10.88 25.95 6.46
CA THR A 535 12.35 25.92 6.59
C THR A 535 12.89 26.88 7.67
N LYS A 536 12.16 27.97 7.96
CA LYS A 536 12.60 29.06 8.85
C LYS A 536 11.73 29.27 10.08
N THR A 537 10.41 29.04 9.97
CA THR A 537 9.44 29.47 10.97
C THR A 537 8.42 28.38 11.26
N LEU A 538 8.05 28.21 12.53
CA LEU A 538 6.88 27.44 12.92
C LEU A 538 5.69 28.40 13.10
N PHE A 539 4.64 28.19 12.34
CA PHE A 539 3.37 28.90 12.46
C PHE A 539 2.39 28.10 13.29
N LEU A 540 1.64 28.81 14.14
CA LEU A 540 0.57 28.25 14.95
C LEU A 540 -0.74 28.95 14.57
N ILE A 541 -1.69 28.18 14.05
CA ILE A 541 -3.01 28.67 13.64
C ILE A 541 -4.02 28.14 14.66
N LYS A 542 -4.65 29.04 15.42
CA LYS A 542 -5.76 28.67 16.31
C LYS A 542 -7.00 28.39 15.47
N VAL A 543 -7.49 27.15 15.52
CA VAL A 543 -8.65 26.70 14.75
C VAL A 543 -9.91 26.74 15.59
N ASN A 544 -9.88 26.32 16.85
CA ASN A 544 -11.02 26.49 17.73
C ASN A 544 -10.82 27.72 18.61
N SER A 545 -11.59 28.76 18.34
CA SER A 545 -11.88 29.79 19.33
C SER A 545 -13.00 29.22 20.18
N GLY A 546 -12.69 28.77 21.40
CA GLY A 546 -13.72 28.56 22.40
C GLY A 546 -14.63 29.80 22.43
N ASN A 547 -15.94 29.57 22.51
CA ASN A 547 -16.89 30.63 22.82
C ASN A 547 -16.49 31.36 24.11
#